data_AF-A0A5K1E1T2-F1
#
_entry.id   AF-A0A5K1E1T2-F1
#
_cell.length_a   1.000
_cell.length_b   1.000
_cell.length_c   1.000
_cell.angle_alpha   90.00
_cell.angle_beta   90.00
_cell.angle_gamma   90.00
#
_symmetry.space_group_name_H-M   'P 1'
#
loop_
_entity.id
_entity.type
_entity.pdbx_description
1 polymer ?
#
loop_
_entity_poly.entity_id
_entity_poly.type
_entity_poly.pdbx_seq_one_letter_code
_entity_poly.pdbx_strand_id
1 'polypeptide(L)' 'GHTKSVNSICWDATGDLLASVSEDSVRVWSLGSGSEGECIHELNCNGNKFHSCVFHPSYPSLL' A
#
# COMPACT_ATOMS: atom_id res chain seq x y z
N GLY A 1 -2.02 -4.80 10.62
CA GLY A 1 -2.86 -5.35 9.54
C GLY A 1 -4.11 -4.50 9.39
N HIS A 2 -4.75 -4.48 8.22
CA HIS A 2 -5.98 -3.69 8.02
C HIS A 2 -7.14 -4.19 8.87
N THR A 3 -7.99 -3.28 9.34
CA THR A 3 -9.18 -3.59 10.14
C THR A 3 -10.36 -3.96 9.24
N LYS A 4 -10.40 -3.38 8.03
CA LYS A 4 -11.40 -3.64 6.99
C LYS A 4 -10.82 -4.44 5.81
N SER A 5 -11.71 -4.95 4.96
CA SER A 5 -11.34 -5.63 3.72
C SER A 5 -10.43 -4.76 2.87
N VAL A 6 -9.35 -5.38 2.39
CA VAL A 6 -8.42 -4.76 1.43
C VAL A 6 -9.11 -4.77 0.07
N ASN A 7 -9.23 -3.60 -0.54
CA ASN A 7 -9.87 -3.41 -1.84
C ASN A 7 -8.87 -3.56 -2.99
N SER A 8 -7.61 -3.17 -2.76
CA SER A 8 -6.58 -3.18 -3.80
C SER A 8 -5.20 -3.38 -3.18
N ILE A 9 -4.32 -4.05 -3.92
CA ILE A 9 -2.90 -4.17 -3.61
C ILE A 9 -2.09 -3.85 -4.87
N CYS A 10 -0.94 -3.20 -4.71
CA CYS A 10 -0.06 -2.87 -5.81
C CYS A 10 1.39 -2.95 -5.38
N TRP A 11 2.22 -3.59 -6.21
CA TRP A 11 3.65 -3.67 -6.00
C TRP A 11 4.34 -2.53 -6.75
N ASP A 12 5.43 -2.05 -6.19
CA ASP A 12 6.40 -1.25 -6.93
C ASP A 12 7.09 -2.08 -8.02
N ALA A 13 7.65 -1.42 -9.04
CA ALA A 13 8.30 -2.07 -10.18
C ALA A 13 9.54 -2.91 -9.82
N THR A 14 10.23 -2.60 -8.73
CA THR A 14 11.37 -3.38 -8.21
C THR A 14 10.91 -4.57 -7.36
N GLY A 15 9.68 -4.54 -6.86
CA GLY A 15 9.14 -5.54 -5.94
C GLY A 15 9.53 -5.34 -4.47
N ASP A 16 10.27 -4.28 -4.15
CA ASP A 16 10.70 -4.01 -2.76
C ASP A 16 9.57 -3.41 -1.91
N LEU A 17 8.61 -2.74 -2.54
CA LEU A 17 7.50 -2.08 -1.87
C LEU A 17 6.15 -2.69 -2.30
N LEU A 18 5.27 -2.84 -1.32
CA LEU A 18 3.88 -3.22 -1.52
C LEU A 18 2.98 -2.17 -0.91
N ALA A 19 2.06 -1.59 -1.69
CA ALA A 19 0.97 -0.79 -1.17
C ALA A 19 -0.30 -1.65 -1.05
N SER A 20 -0.96 -1.59 0.10
CA SER A 20 -2.26 -2.20 0.34
C SER A 20 -3.26 -1.14 0.76
N VAL A 21 -4.44 -1.18 0.15
CA VAL A 21 -5.47 -0.15 0.31
C VAL A 21 -6.78 -0.78 0.68
N SER A 22 -7.35 -0.32 1.79
CA SER A 22 -8.64 -0.72 2.33
C SER A 22 -9.55 0.50 2.46
N GLU A 23 -10.80 0.25 2.86
CA GLU A 23 -11.73 1.34 3.18
C GLU A 23 -11.32 2.17 4.42
N ASP A 24 -10.41 1.68 5.26
CA ASP A 24 -9.99 2.36 6.49
C ASP A 24 -8.61 3.04 6.37
N SER A 25 -7.72 2.49 5.53
CA SER A 25 -6.34 2.91 5.50
C SER A 25 -5.61 2.46 4.23
N VAL A 26 -4.56 3.21 3.91
CA VAL A 26 -3.50 2.78 2.99
C VAL A 26 -2.29 2.42 3.82
N ARG A 27 -1.68 1.28 3.53
CA ARG A 27 -0.42 0.85 4.16
C ARG A 27 0.61 0.60 3.08
N VAL A 28 1.85 0.99 3.34
CA VAL A 28 3.01 0.66 2.50
C VAL A 28 3.92 -0.24 3.30
N TRP A 29 4.31 -1.34 2.69
CA TRP A 29 5.13 -2.38 3.25
C TRP A 29 6.46 -2.42 2.49
N SER A 30 7.55 -2.49 3.24
CA SER A 30 8.88 -2.78 2.72
C SER A 30 9.13 -4.28 2.87
N LEU A 31 9.28 -4.97 1.76
CA LEU A 31 9.65 -6.39 1.71
C LEU A 31 11.12 -6.49 1.34
N GLY A 32 11.99 -6.31 2.34
CA GLY A 32 13.42 -6.60 2.21
C GLY A 32 13.71 -8.11 2.15
N SER A 33 14.99 -8.48 2.08
CA SER A 33 15.46 -9.88 2.00
C SER A 33 15.10 -10.78 3.20
N GLY A 34 14.41 -10.24 4.21
CA GLY A 34 13.85 -11.02 5.33
C GLY A 34 12.44 -11.49 5.00
N SER A 35 12.06 -12.66 5.51
CA SER A 35 10.73 -13.25 5.34
C SER A 35 9.58 -12.43 5.95
N GLU A 36 9.84 -11.24 6.49
CA GLU A 36 8.90 -10.39 7.20
C GLU A 36 8.83 -9.03 6.52
N GLY A 37 7.67 -8.69 5.95
CA GLY A 37 7.40 -7.37 5.40
C GLY A 37 7.11 -6.37 6.52
N GLU A 38 7.85 -5.26 6.56
CA GLU A 38 7.68 -4.21 7.56
C GLU A 38 6.72 -3.13 7.06
N CYS A 39 5.73 -2.74 7.87
CA CYS A 39 4.84 -1.63 7.55
C CYS A 39 5.58 -0.30 7.77
N ILE A 40 6.09 0.30 6.70
CA ILE A 40 6.87 1.55 6.76
C ILE A 40 5.98 2.79 6.74
N HIS A 41 4.77 2.70 6.16
CA HIS A 41 3.81 3.80 6.16
C HIS A 41 2.39 3.33 6.40
N GLU A 42 1.63 4.15 7.12
CA GLU A 42 0.20 3.96 7.35
C GLU A 42 -0.50 5.32 7.23
N LEU A 43 -1.49 5.38 6.35
CA LEU A 43 -2.32 6.54 6.08
C LEU A 43 -3.77 6.15 6.37
N ASN A 44 -4.31 6.66 7.47
CA ASN A 44 -5.68 6.39 7.89
C ASN A 44 -6.66 7.38 7.25
N CYS A 45 -7.76 6.90 6.68
CA CYS A 45 -8.80 7.76 6.12
C CYS A 45 -10.00 7.82 7.07
N ASN A 46 -10.34 9.03 7.51
CA ASN A 46 -11.40 9.27 8.48
C ASN A 46 -12.76 9.66 7.87
N GLY A 47 -13.03 9.28 6.61
CA GLY A 47 -14.34 9.59 6.02
C GLY A 47 -14.54 9.17 4.57
N ASN A 48 -13.48 9.13 3.75
CA ASN A 48 -13.57 8.68 2.36
C ASN A 48 -13.02 7.26 2.21
N LYS A 49 -13.77 6.41 1.51
CA LYS A 49 -13.38 5.04 1.20
C LYS A 49 -12.39 5.04 0.03
N PHE A 50 -11.23 4.43 0.20
CA PHE A 50 -10.34 4.18 -0.92
C PHE A 50 -10.87 2.99 -1.74
N HIS A 51 -11.04 3.20 -3.04
CA HIS A 51 -11.59 2.20 -3.96
C HIS A 51 -10.51 1.49 -4.80
N SER A 52 -9.37 2.13 -5.06
CA SER A 52 -8.29 1.56 -5.88
C SER A 52 -6.96 2.28 -5.62
N CYS A 53 -5.84 1.60 -5.90
CA CYS A 53 -4.50 2.18 -5.93
C CYS A 53 -3.71 1.61 -7.12
N VAL A 54 -2.90 2.47 -7.76
CA VAL A 54 -2.01 2.08 -8.84
C VAL A 54 -0.66 2.75 -8.65
N PHE A 55 0.43 1.98 -8.74
CA PHE A 55 1.77 2.55 -8.92
C PHE A 55 1.93 2.94 -10.38
N HIS A 56 2.38 4.17 -10.63
CA HIS A 56 2.65 4.63 -11.99
C HIS A 56 3.98 4.04 -12.50
N PRO A 57 4.00 3.34 -13.66
CA PRO A 57 5.15 2.52 -14.09
C PRO A 57 6.39 3.32 -14.50
N SER A 58 6.29 4.65 -14.69
CA SER A 58 7.43 5.49 -15.07
C SER A 58 7.77 6.59 -14.07
N TYR A 59 6.96 6.77 -13.02
CA TYR A 59 7.20 7.78 -11.98
C TYR A 59 6.72 7.20 -10.64
N PRO A 60 7.61 6.60 -9.83
CA PRO A 60 7.25 5.94 -8.58
C PRO A 60 6.74 6.89 -7.47
N SER A 61 6.54 8.18 -7.77
CA SER A 61 6.33 9.23 -6.75
C SER A 61 5.21 10.24 -7.05
N LEU A 62 4.36 10.04 -8.06
CA LEU A 62 3.18 10.91 -8.22
C LEU A 62 1.95 10.30 -7.54
N LEU A 63 1.64 10.83 -6.36
CA LEU A 63 0.45 10.57 -5.55
C LEU A 63 -0.79 11.28 -6.12
#